data_AF-A0A6J3KIQ9-F1
#
_entry.id   AF-A0A6J3KIQ9-F1
#
_cell.length_a   1.000
_cell.length_b   1.000
_cell.length_c   1.000
_cell.angle_alpha   90.00
_cell.angle_beta   90.00
_cell.angle_gamma   90.00
#
_symmetry.space_group_name_H-M   'P 1'
#
loop_
_entity.id
_entity.type
_entity.pdbx_description
1 polymer ?
#
loop_
_entity_poly.entity_id
_entity_poly.type
_entity_poly.pdbx_seq_one_letter_code
_entity_poly.pdbx_strand_id
1 'polypeptide(L)'
;MTKLMEWLLFAVLFFSIWIAAITESVNLSFIKEWKQFVLLLPPIALFVCSLYAATIILYRVLTFNNCEHAAIELQEQIEEAKKDLQNKGVVLKCK
;
A
#
# COMPACT_ATOMS: atom_id res chain seq x y z
N MET A 1 12.23 -16.99 -2.06
CA MET A 1 12.59 -15.55 -2.14
C MET A 1 11.39 -14.75 -1.67
N THR A 2 11.56 -13.84 -0.72
CA THR A 2 10.45 -12.96 -0.30
C THR A 2 10.20 -11.92 -1.40
N LYS A 3 8.93 -11.52 -1.61
CA LYS A 3 8.60 -10.47 -2.59
C LYS A 3 9.38 -9.17 -2.36
N LEU A 4 9.71 -8.86 -1.12
CA LEU A 4 10.56 -7.74 -0.76
C LEU A 4 11.95 -7.82 -1.41
N MET A 5 12.58 -8.99 -1.41
CA MET A 5 13.91 -9.19 -1.99
C MET A 5 13.88 -9.03 -3.51
N GLU A 6 12.82 -9.52 -4.18
CA GLU A 6 12.61 -9.31 -5.62
C GLU A 6 12.52 -7.82 -5.96
N TRP A 7 11.68 -7.06 -5.23
CA TRP A 7 11.52 -5.62 -5.45
C TRP A 7 12.80 -4.83 -5.14
N LEU A 8 13.55 -5.21 -4.10
CA LEU A 8 14.81 -4.58 -3.75
C LEU A 8 15.86 -4.75 -4.85
N LEU A 9 15.94 -5.95 -5.45
CA LEU A 9 16.83 -6.22 -6.58
C LEU A 9 16.49 -5.34 -7.78
N PHE A 10 15.21 -5.22 -8.14
CA PHE A 10 14.77 -4.33 -9.22
C PHE A 10 15.12 -2.87 -8.93
N ALA A 11 14.91 -2.40 -7.69
CA ALA A 11 15.26 -1.04 -7.30
C ALA A 11 16.77 -0.80 -7.45
N VAL A 12 17.61 -1.71 -6.95
CA VAL A 12 19.08 -1.60 -7.03
C VAL A 12 19.55 -1.57 -8.49
N LEU A 13 19.01 -2.42 -9.36
CA LEU A 13 19.34 -2.43 -10.79
C LEU A 13 18.90 -1.13 -11.49
N PHE A 14 17.74 -0.60 -11.15
CA PHE A 14 17.25 0.66 -11.71
C PHE A 14 18.14 1.84 -11.28
N PHE A 15 18.43 1.95 -9.98
CA PHE A 15 19.28 3.02 -9.45
C PHE A 15 20.72 2.92 -9.95
N SER A 16 21.27 1.71 -10.15
CA SER A 16 22.62 1.56 -10.68
C SER A 16 22.74 2.06 -12.12
N ILE A 17 21.75 1.76 -12.97
CA ILE A 17 21.66 2.27 -14.35
C ILE A 17 21.52 3.79 -14.34
N TRP A 18 20.70 4.33 -13.45
CA TRP A 18 20.50 5.78 -13.33
C TRP A 18 21.76 6.53 -12.88
N ILE A 19 22.47 6.01 -11.86
CA ILE A 19 23.75 6.58 -11.41
C ILE A 19 24.80 6.52 -12.52
N ALA A 20 24.86 5.40 -13.26
CA ALA A 20 25.74 5.28 -14.43
C ALA A 20 25.42 6.34 -15.50
N ALA A 21 24.13 6.58 -15.78
CA ALA A 21 23.69 7.61 -16.72
C ALA A 21 24.08 9.03 -16.29
N ILE A 22 24.12 9.32 -14.98
CA ILE A 22 24.56 10.62 -14.44
C ILE A 22 26.08 10.80 -14.51
N THR A 23 26.83 9.70 -14.36
CA THR A 23 28.30 9.74 -14.25
C THR A 23 29.00 9.94 -15.60
N GLU A 24 28.24 10.21 -16.67
CA GLU A 24 28.73 10.37 -18.06
C GLU A 24 29.57 9.19 -18.57
N SER A 25 29.51 8.03 -17.91
CA SER A 25 30.19 6.81 -18.35
C SER A 25 29.64 6.30 -19.69
N VAL A 26 28.46 6.79 -20.08
CA VAL A 26 27.77 6.48 -21.33
C VAL A 26 27.63 7.76 -22.16
N ASN A 27 28.52 7.93 -23.15
CA ASN A 27 28.49 9.05 -24.11
C ASN A 27 27.39 8.83 -25.18
N LEU A 28 26.12 8.85 -24.78
CA LEU A 28 25.00 8.98 -25.71
C LEU A 28 24.60 10.45 -25.84
N SER A 29 24.65 11.02 -27.04
CA SER A 29 24.27 12.41 -27.31
C SER A 29 22.86 12.77 -26.81
N PHE A 30 21.94 11.80 -26.81
CA PHE A 30 20.57 11.96 -26.32
C PHE A 30 20.48 12.24 -24.81
N ILE A 31 21.37 11.63 -24.00
CA ILE A 31 21.41 11.84 -22.55
C ILE A 31 21.93 13.24 -22.22
N LYS A 32 22.82 13.80 -23.05
CA LYS A 32 23.35 15.16 -22.85
C LYS A 32 22.28 16.22 -23.08
N GLU A 33 21.42 16.06 -24.08
CA GLU A 33 20.33 17.00 -24.35
C GLU A 33 19.24 16.94 -23.26
N TRP A 34 18.95 15.76 -22.72
CA TRP A 34 17.89 15.55 -21.73
C TRP A 34 18.40 15.34 -20.30
N LYS A 35 19.65 15.74 -20.01
CA LYS A 35 20.34 15.46 -18.74
C LYS A 35 19.54 15.91 -17.52
N GLN A 36 18.86 17.05 -17.62
CA GLN A 36 18.01 17.59 -16.54
C GLN A 36 16.80 16.68 -16.25
N PHE A 37 16.17 16.12 -17.27
CA PHE A 37 15.05 15.19 -17.11
C PHE A 37 15.52 13.85 -16.55
N VAL A 38 16.66 13.34 -17.00
CA VAL A 38 17.27 12.11 -16.47
C VAL A 38 17.58 12.28 -14.98
N LEU A 39 18.11 13.42 -14.56
CA LEU A 39 18.40 13.71 -13.15
C LEU A 39 17.12 13.77 -12.29
N LEU A 40 16.03 14.32 -12.83
CA LEU A 40 14.74 14.41 -12.14
C LEU A 40 13.91 13.12 -12.21
N LEU A 41 14.35 12.10 -12.95
CA LEU A 41 13.56 10.89 -13.20
C LEU A 41 13.16 10.14 -11.90
N PRO A 42 14.06 9.85 -10.94
CA PRO A 42 13.65 9.14 -9.74
C PRO A 42 12.70 9.94 -8.83
N PRO A 43 12.92 11.24 -8.56
CA PRO A 43 11.96 12.06 -7.83
C PRO A 43 10.58 12.11 -8.49
N ILE A 44 10.52 12.25 -9.82
CA ILE A 44 9.24 12.27 -10.56
C ILE A 44 8.54 10.92 -10.44
N ALA A 45 9.27 9.80 -10.60
CA ALA A 45 8.71 8.47 -10.48
C ALA A 45 8.13 8.22 -9.07
N LEU A 46 8.84 8.65 -8.02
CA LEU A 46 8.35 8.58 -6.64
C LEU A 46 7.08 9.42 -6.46
N PHE A 47 7.07 10.66 -6.95
CA PHE A 47 5.92 11.55 -6.83
C PHE A 47 4.66 10.97 -7.48
N VAL A 48 4.77 10.45 -8.70
CA VAL A 48 3.65 9.81 -9.41
C VAL A 48 3.18 8.57 -8.67
N CYS A 49 4.10 7.73 -8.18
CA CYS A 49 3.76 6.54 -7.40
C CYS A 49 3.04 6.91 -6.10
N SER A 50 3.50 7.94 -5.39
CA SER A 50 2.87 8.45 -4.18
C SER A 50 1.46 8.99 -4.45
N LEU A 51 1.27 9.78 -5.51
CA LEU A 51 -0.05 10.28 -5.90
C LEU A 51 -1.01 9.14 -6.25
N TYR A 52 -0.53 8.16 -7.02
CA TYR A 52 -1.32 6.98 -7.36
C TYR A 52 -1.72 6.19 -6.11
N ALA A 53 -0.77 5.89 -5.22
CA ALA A 53 -1.03 5.18 -3.98
C ALA A 53 -2.03 5.93 -3.09
N ALA A 54 -1.85 7.23 -2.90
CA ALA A 54 -2.76 8.07 -2.12
C ALA A 54 -4.17 8.09 -2.72
N THR A 55 -4.28 8.22 -4.05
CA THR A 55 -5.58 8.22 -4.75
C THR A 55 -6.30 6.88 -4.58
N ILE A 56 -5.58 5.76 -4.72
CA ILE A 56 -6.17 4.42 -4.54
C ILE A 56 -6.61 4.19 -3.10
N ILE A 57 -5.80 4.60 -2.12
CA ILE A 57 -6.15 4.48 -0.71
C ILE A 57 -7.40 5.32 -0.43
N LEU A 58 -7.42 6.58 -0.84
CA LEU A 58 -8.56 7.47 -0.65
C LEU A 58 -9.82 6.91 -1.31
N TYR A 59 -9.73 6.49 -2.58
CA TYR A 59 -10.86 5.90 -3.30
C TYR A 59 -11.38 4.66 -2.56
N ARG A 60 -10.51 3.74 -2.17
CA ARG A 60 -10.93 2.52 -1.46
C ARG A 60 -11.52 2.80 -0.09
N VAL A 61 -11.02 3.80 0.62
CA VAL A 61 -11.56 4.22 1.92
C VAL A 61 -12.94 4.87 1.75
N LEU A 62 -13.10 5.77 0.77
CA LEU A 62 -14.39 6.43 0.51
C LEU A 62 -15.43 5.46 -0.05
N THR A 63 -15.02 4.48 -0.84
CA THR A 63 -15.91 3.47 -1.44
C THR A 63 -16.06 2.24 -0.55
N PHE A 64 -15.49 2.24 0.65
CA PHE A 64 -15.71 1.16 1.60
C PHE A 64 -17.17 1.22 2.06
N ASN A 65 -17.99 0.33 1.49
CA ASN A 65 -19.40 0.24 1.83
C ASN A 65 -19.50 -0.11 3.32
N ASN A 66 -20.15 0.75 4.12
CA ASN A 66 -20.39 0.44 5.51
C ASN A 66 -21.21 -0.85 5.58
N CYS A 67 -20.62 -1.93 6.11
CA CYS A 67 -21.31 -3.20 6.34
C CYS A 67 -22.21 -3.11 7.57
N GLU A 68 -23.13 -2.15 7.60
CA GLU A 68 -24.04 -1.93 8.74
C GLU A 68 -24.88 -3.17 9.03
N HIS A 69 -25.40 -3.83 7.98
CA HIS A 69 -26.16 -5.06 8.14
C HIS A 69 -25.35 -6.17 8.81
N ALA A 70 -24.10 -6.38 8.39
CA ALA A 70 -23.24 -7.39 9.01
C ALA A 70 -22.90 -7.04 10.47
N ALA A 71 -22.77 -5.76 10.78
CA ALA A 71 -22.57 -5.30 12.16
C ALA A 71 -23.80 -5.58 13.03
N ILE A 72 -25.01 -5.33 12.52
CA ILE A 72 -26.27 -5.61 13.22
C ILE A 72 -26.44 -7.11 13.43
N GLU A 73 -26.26 -7.92 12.39
CA GLU A 73 -26.38 -9.39 12.45
C GLU A 73 -25.39 -9.99 13.48
N LEU A 74 -24.14 -9.49 13.49
CA LEU A 74 -23.16 -9.90 14.50
C LEU A 74 -23.57 -9.51 15.92
N GLN A 75 -24.17 -8.34 16.12
CA GLN A 75 -24.65 -7.92 17.44
C GLN A 75 -25.80 -8.81 17.94
N GLU A 76 -26.74 -9.18 17.06
CA GLU A 76 -27.83 -10.11 17.39
C GLU A 76 -27.29 -11.49 17.80
N GLN A 77 -26.34 -12.04 17.04
CA GLN A 77 -25.70 -13.31 17.37
C GLN A 77 -24.97 -13.27 18.72
N ILE A 78 -24.34 -12.14 19.06
CA ILE A 78 -23.70 -11.95 20.37
C ILE A 78 -24.73 -11.94 21.49
N GLU A 79 -25.88 -11.30 21.29
CA GLU A 79 -26.94 -11.26 22.31
C GLU A 79 -27.58 -12.63 22.53
N GLU A 80 -27.83 -13.37 21.45
CA GLU A 80 -28.34 -14.74 21.51
C GLU A 80 -27.36 -15.68 22.23
N ALA A 81 -26.08 -15.62 21.88
CA ALA A 81 -25.04 -16.40 22.55
C ALA A 81 -24.91 -16.06 24.04
N LYS A 82 -25.06 -14.78 24.42
CA LYS A 82 -25.09 -14.36 25.84
C LYS A 82 -26.29 -14.97 26.57
N LYS A 83 -27.47 -14.97 25.97
CA LYS A 83 -28.68 -15.58 26.56
C LYS A 83 -28.53 -17.09 26.72
N ASP A 84 -28.00 -17.79 25.71
CA ASP A 84 -27.75 -19.23 25.80
C ASP A 84 -26.75 -19.58 26.92
N LEU A 85 -25.67 -18.79 27.06
CA LEU A 85 -24.70 -18.97 28.13
C LEU A 85 -25.28 -18.71 29.52
N GLN A 86 -26.14 -17.69 29.67
CA GLN A 86 -26.85 -17.43 30.92
C GLN A 86 -27.82 -18.57 31.27
N ASN A 87 -28.55 -19.09 30.29
CA ASN A 87 -29.43 -20.25 30.47
C ASN A 87 -28.65 -21.51 30.91
N LYS A 88 -27.39 -21.63 30.50
CA LYS A 88 -26.45 -22.69 30.91
C LYS A 88 -25.76 -22.40 32.25
N GLY A 89 -26.12 -21.32 32.95
CA GLY A 89 -25.59 -20.96 34.27
C GLY A 89 -24.24 -20.25 34.25
N VAL A 90 -23.77 -19.79 33.09
CA VAL A 90 -22.50 -19.06 32.95
C VAL A 90 -22.73 -17.57 33.17
N VAL A 91 -22.10 -17.00 34.20
CA VAL A 91 -22.18 -15.56 34.51
C VAL A 91 -21.12 -14.80 33.72
N LEU A 92 -21.53 -14.13 32.65
CA LEU A 92 -20.65 -13.25 31.87
C LEU A 92 -20.51 -11.90 32.58
N LYS A 93 -19.33 -11.62 33.14
CA LYS A 93 -18.99 -10.28 33.62
C LYS A 93 -18.82 -9.35 32.42
N CYS A 94 -19.79 -8.45 32.20
CA CYS A 94 -19.60 -7.34 31.29
C CYS A 94 -18.60 -6.37 31.93
N LYS A 95 -17.55 -5.98 31.19
CA LYS A 95 -16.62 -4.93 31.59
C LYS A 95 -16.99 -3.64 30.89
#